data_AF-A0A031LTN2-F1
#
_entry.id   AF-A0A031LTN2-F1
#
_cell.length_a   1.000
_cell.length_b   1.000
_cell.length_c   1.000
_cell.angle_alpha   90.00
_cell.angle_beta   90.00
_cell.angle_gamma   90.00
#
_symmetry.space_group_name_H-M   'P 1'
#
loop_
_entity.id
_entity.type
_entity.pdbx_description
1 polymer ?
#
loop_
_entity_poly.entity_id
_entity_poly.type
_entity_poly.pdbx_seq_one_letter_code
_entity_poly.pdbx_strand_id
1 'polypeptide(L)'
;MKAKTIAAILFISTLILELYFYHIGDILETGMRQINNINLSSPNMRLFVRGSTLIISINNTDNFPVIIYNITGKYNYLPQKEVIPPNSIENISAIVTNATYLVSNIRSNNYSICIELGIFNTNISIKQVI
;
A
#
# COMPACT_ATOMS: atom_id res chain seq x y z
N MET A 1 -1.66 -31.38 52.63
CA MET A 1 -2.46 -30.21 52.16
C MET A 1 -3.93 -30.61 52.13
N LYS A 2 -4.86 -29.82 52.68
CA LYS A 2 -6.29 -30.20 52.75
C LYS A 2 -6.91 -30.10 51.34
N ALA A 3 -7.80 -31.01 50.97
CA ALA A 3 -8.43 -31.06 49.63
C ALA A 3 -9.05 -29.72 49.20
N LYS A 4 -9.59 -28.93 50.15
CA LYS A 4 -10.12 -27.59 49.92
C LYS A 4 -9.06 -26.60 49.39
N THR A 5 -7.82 -26.72 49.86
CA THR A 5 -6.69 -25.88 49.43
C THR A 5 -6.25 -26.23 48.01
N ILE A 6 -6.24 -27.52 47.65
CA ILE A 6 -5.95 -27.98 46.27
C ILE A 6 -7.02 -27.47 45.30
N ALA A 7 -8.30 -27.60 45.68
CA ALA A 7 -9.42 -27.13 44.87
C ALA A 7 -9.39 -25.60 44.64
N ALA A 8 -9.05 -24.84 45.68
CA ALA A 8 -8.90 -23.39 45.57
C ALA A 8 -7.75 -22.99 44.63
N ILE A 9 -6.60 -23.66 44.72
CA ILE A 9 -5.46 -23.40 43.82
C ILE A 9 -5.83 -23.72 42.37
N LEU A 10 -6.46 -24.87 42.12
CA LEU A 10 -6.91 -25.26 40.78
C LEU A 10 -7.88 -24.21 40.21
N PHE A 11 -8.90 -23.81 40.99
CA PHE A 11 -9.86 -22.80 40.56
C PHE A 11 -9.20 -21.46 40.20
N ILE A 12 -8.30 -20.97 41.04
CA ILE A 12 -7.57 -19.71 40.79
C ILE A 12 -6.69 -19.83 39.54
N SER A 13 -6.00 -20.96 39.36
CA SER A 13 -5.15 -21.17 38.18
C SER A 13 -5.95 -21.20 36.88
N THR A 14 -7.12 -21.86 36.88
CA THR A 14 -8.01 -21.88 35.70
C THR A 14 -8.55 -20.50 35.38
N LEU A 15 -8.94 -19.72 36.40
CA LEU A 15 -9.43 -18.35 36.24
C LEU A 15 -8.37 -17.42 35.62
N ILE A 16 -7.12 -17.53 36.07
CA ILE A 16 -6.00 -16.75 35.52
C ILE A 16 -5.76 -17.09 34.05
N LEU A 17 -5.79 -18.38 33.70
CA LEU A 17 -5.66 -18.84 32.32
C LEU A 17 -6.77 -18.31 31.42
N GLU A 18 -8.02 -18.34 31.90
CA GLU A 18 -9.17 -17.85 31.15
C GLU A 18 -9.09 -16.33 30.91
N LEU A 19 -8.69 -15.55 31.92
CA LEU A 19 -8.45 -14.12 31.79
C LEU A 19 -7.31 -13.79 30.81
N TYR A 20 -6.24 -14.60 30.81
CA TYR A 20 -5.13 -14.44 29.88
C TYR A 20 -5.55 -14.69 28.42
N PHE A 21 -6.31 -15.77 28.17
CA PHE A 21 -6.83 -16.05 26.82
C PHE A 21 -7.85 -15.00 26.36
N TYR A 22 -8.68 -14.49 27.26
CA TYR A 22 -9.61 -13.40 26.96
C TYR A 22 -8.86 -12.13 26.51
N HIS A 23 -7.81 -11.74 27.24
CA HIS A 23 -7.00 -10.57 26.89
C HIS A 23 -6.29 -10.72 25.54
N ILE A 24 -5.76 -11.92 25.24
CA ILE A 24 -5.18 -12.21 23.92
C ILE A 24 -6.24 -12.09 22.82
N GLY A 25 -7.44 -12.62 23.06
CA GLY A 25 -8.54 -12.53 22.11
C GLY A 25 -8.87 -11.08 21.73
N ASP A 26 -8.94 -10.19 22.73
CA ASP A 26 -9.25 -8.77 22.54
C ASP A 26 -8.14 -8.01 21.80
N ILE A 27 -6.86 -8.29 22.13
CA ILE A 27 -5.71 -7.73 21.40
C ILE A 27 -5.73 -8.17 19.94
N LEU A 28 -5.99 -9.46 19.68
CA LEU A 28 -6.05 -10.01 18.32
C LEU A 28 -7.22 -9.41 17.55
N GLU A 29 -8.40 -9.31 18.15
CA GLU A 29 -9.56 -8.71 17.50
C GLU A 29 -9.31 -7.23 17.15
N THR A 30 -8.76 -6.47 18.10
CA THR A 30 -8.41 -5.06 17.88
C THR A 30 -7.37 -4.90 16.78
N GLY A 31 -6.31 -5.72 16.79
CA GLY A 31 -5.28 -5.72 15.75
C GLY A 31 -5.85 -6.10 14.37
N MET A 32 -6.72 -7.11 14.30
CA MET A 32 -7.38 -7.51 13.06
C MET A 32 -8.35 -6.44 12.55
N ARG A 33 -9.07 -5.74 13.44
CA ARG A 33 -9.93 -4.61 13.06
C ARG A 33 -9.11 -3.43 12.53
N GLN A 34 -7.93 -3.17 13.10
CA GLN A 34 -7.02 -2.15 12.59
C GLN A 34 -6.53 -2.51 11.18
N ILE A 35 -6.10 -3.76 10.95
CA ILE A 35 -5.67 -4.23 9.62
C ILE A 35 -6.81 -4.17 8.59
N ASN A 36 -7.99 -4.66 8.96
CA ASN A 36 -9.16 -4.67 8.06
C ASN A 36 -9.67 -3.25 7.74
N ASN A 37 -9.36 -2.27 8.58
CA ASN A 37 -9.72 -0.87 8.39
C ASN A 37 -8.56 -0.03 7.81
N ILE A 38 -7.49 -0.65 7.32
CA ILE A 38 -6.49 0.03 6.50
C ILE A 38 -7.17 0.39 5.16
N ASN A 39 -7.88 1.52 5.16
CA ASN A 39 -8.40 2.14 3.95
C ASN A 39 -7.23 2.86 3.28
N LEU A 40 -6.46 2.11 2.48
CA LEU A 40 -5.43 2.69 1.64
C LEU A 40 -6.15 3.47 0.55
N SER A 41 -6.26 4.78 0.74
CA SER A 41 -6.63 5.67 -0.35
C SER A 41 -5.60 5.42 -1.46
N SER A 42 -6.03 4.86 -2.60
CA SER A 42 -5.15 4.80 -3.75
C SER A 42 -4.77 6.25 -4.09
N PRO A 43 -3.48 6.59 -4.16
CA PRO A 43 -3.08 7.96 -4.42
C PRO A 43 -3.71 8.43 -5.73
N ASN A 44 -4.24 9.65 -5.76
CA ASN A 44 -4.85 10.17 -6.98
C ASN A 44 -3.74 10.43 -7.99
N MET A 45 -3.70 9.62 -9.05
CA MET A 45 -2.69 9.68 -10.09
C MET A 45 -3.28 10.28 -11.36
N ARG A 46 -2.52 11.19 -11.97
CA ARG A 46 -2.84 11.72 -13.29
C ARG A 46 -1.64 11.56 -14.21
N LEU A 47 -1.91 11.10 -15.43
CA LEU A 47 -0.88 10.83 -16.42
C LEU A 47 -1.02 11.81 -17.57
N PHE A 48 0.09 12.47 -17.91
CA PHE A 48 0.12 13.39 -19.05
C PHE A 48 1.41 13.22 -19.83
N VAL A 49 1.33 13.37 -21.14
CA VAL A 49 2.49 13.34 -22.04
C VAL A 49 2.85 14.77 -22.41
N ARG A 50 4.10 15.16 -22.14
CA ARG A 50 4.64 16.46 -22.54
C ARG A 50 5.88 16.25 -23.40
N GLY A 51 5.74 16.43 -24.71
CA GLY A 51 6.79 16.12 -25.67
C GLY A 51 7.14 14.62 -25.65
N SER A 52 8.40 14.30 -25.34
CA SER A 52 8.90 12.92 -25.21
C SER A 52 8.99 12.45 -23.76
N THR A 53 8.27 13.07 -22.82
CA THR A 53 8.28 12.68 -21.40
C THR A 53 6.88 12.27 -20.97
N LEU A 54 6.79 11.13 -20.29
CA LEU A 54 5.59 10.72 -19.59
C LEU A 54 5.69 11.22 -18.15
N ILE A 55 4.77 12.11 -17.77
CA ILE A 55 4.71 12.68 -16.42
C ILE A 55 3.55 12.02 -15.68
N ILE A 56 3.86 11.46 -14.51
CA ILE A 56 2.88 10.93 -13.57
C ILE A 56 2.83 11.89 -12.38
N SER A 57 1.71 12.59 -12.24
CA SER A 57 1.44 13.45 -11.09
C SER A 57 0.76 12.62 -10.01
N ILE A 58 1.34 12.58 -8.82
CA ILE A 58 0.85 11.80 -7.69
C ILE A 58 0.48 12.76 -6.57
N ASN A 59 -0.80 12.78 -6.20
CA ASN A 59 -1.28 13.49 -5.02
C ASN A 59 -1.37 12.52 -3.84
N ASN A 60 -0.41 12.63 -2.92
CA ASN A 60 -0.40 11.89 -1.67
C ASN A 60 -1.17 12.67 -0.61
N THR A 61 -2.44 12.29 -0.39
CA THR A 61 -3.30 12.86 0.66
C THR A 61 -3.15 12.17 2.01
N ASP A 62 -2.28 11.16 2.10
CA ASP A 62 -2.08 10.40 3.31
C ASP A 62 -1.00 11.02 4.22
N ASN A 63 -1.06 10.67 5.51
CA ASN A 63 -0.12 11.14 6.54
C ASN A 63 1.20 10.35 6.57
N PHE A 64 1.47 9.55 5.55
CA PHE A 64 2.65 8.68 5.44
C PHE A 64 3.21 8.77 4.02
N PRO A 65 4.52 8.50 3.82
CA PRO A 65 5.12 8.55 2.50
C PRO A 65 4.63 7.40 1.63
N VAL A 66 4.48 7.67 0.33
CA VAL A 66 4.23 6.66 -0.71
C VAL A 66 5.54 6.46 -1.48
N ILE A 67 6.00 5.23 -1.59
CA ILE A 67 7.20 4.88 -2.36
C ILE A 67 6.75 4.36 -3.72
N ILE A 68 7.28 4.91 -4.81
CA ILE A 68 7.10 4.34 -6.15
C ILE A 68 8.33 3.53 -6.47
N TYR A 69 8.18 2.20 -6.46
CA TYR A 69 9.27 1.29 -6.78
C TYR A 69 9.51 1.22 -8.27
N ASN A 70 8.42 1.21 -9.05
CA ASN A 70 8.51 1.02 -10.48
C ASN A 70 7.32 1.63 -11.23
N ILE A 71 7.59 2.14 -12.43
CA ILE A 71 6.57 2.47 -13.43
C ILE A 71 7.05 1.88 -14.74
N THR A 72 6.30 0.92 -15.29
CA THR A 72 6.65 0.26 -16.55
C THR A 72 5.49 0.25 -17.53
N GLY A 73 5.82 0.47 -18.79
CA GLY A 73 4.94 0.27 -19.93
C GLY A 73 5.76 -0.17 -21.13
N LYS A 74 5.10 -0.49 -22.24
CA LYS A 74 5.79 -0.99 -23.44
C LYS A 74 6.88 -0.02 -23.96
N TYR A 75 6.67 1.28 -23.78
CA TYR A 75 7.56 2.34 -24.29
C TYR A 75 8.00 3.32 -23.20
N ASN A 76 7.87 2.97 -21.92
CA ASN A 76 8.35 3.80 -20.82
C ASN A 76 8.84 2.98 -19.63
N TYR A 77 9.76 3.55 -18.87
CA TYR A 77 10.20 3.00 -17.59
C TYR A 77 10.58 4.12 -16.61
N LEU A 78 10.51 3.81 -15.32
CA LEU A 78 11.02 4.67 -14.25
C LEU A 78 12.53 4.42 -14.07
N PRO A 79 13.40 5.45 -14.13
CA PRO A 79 14.84 5.25 -14.02
C PRO A 79 15.29 4.83 -12.61
N GLN A 80 14.59 5.29 -11.58
CA GLN A 80 14.91 5.02 -10.18
C GLN A 80 13.65 5.11 -9.33
N LYS A 81 13.66 4.47 -8.16
CA LYS A 81 12.57 4.61 -7.19
C LYS A 81 12.40 6.08 -6.76
N GLU A 82 11.17 6.48 -6.51
CA GLU A 82 10.82 7.83 -6.06
C GLU A 82 10.02 7.76 -4.75
N VAL A 83 10.13 8.78 -3.91
CA VAL A 83 9.40 8.86 -2.64
C VAL A 83 8.55 10.11 -2.65
N ILE A 84 7.24 9.94 -2.45
CA ILE A 84 6.27 11.02 -2.36
C ILE A 84 6.01 11.31 -0.88
N PRO A 85 6.42 12.48 -0.37
CA PRO A 85 6.19 12.84 1.03
C PRO A 85 4.70 12.84 1.43
N PRO A 86 4.39 12.69 2.73
CA PRO A 86 3.03 12.89 3.23
C PRO A 86 2.44 14.23 2.82
N ASN A 87 1.13 14.28 2.55
CA ASN A 87 0.38 15.52 2.26
C ASN A 87 1.01 16.39 1.16
N SER A 88 1.50 15.77 0.08
CA SER A 88 2.23 16.45 -0.98
C SER A 88 1.79 16.02 -2.38
N ILE A 89 2.12 16.85 -3.37
CA ILE A 89 1.91 16.56 -4.79
C ILE A 89 3.27 16.58 -5.47
N GLU A 90 3.64 15.47 -6.09
CA GLU A 90 4.91 15.32 -6.78
C GLU A 90 4.71 14.85 -8.22
N ASN A 91 5.60 15.31 -9.10
CA ASN A 91 5.59 14.95 -10.51
C ASN A 91 6.77 14.05 -10.82
N ILE A 92 6.48 12.80 -11.17
CA ILE A 92 7.48 11.80 -11.54
C ILE A 92 7.60 11.76 -13.06
N SER A 93 8.83 11.83 -13.55
CA SER A 93 9.13 11.72 -14.98
C SER A 93 9.63 10.33 -15.31
N ALA A 94 8.85 9.58 -16.10
CA ALA A 94 9.30 8.32 -16.67
C ALA A 94 10.04 8.56 -17.99
N ILE A 95 11.10 7.78 -18.23
CA ILE A 95 11.84 7.79 -19.49
C ILE A 95 10.98 7.13 -20.56
N VAL A 96 10.86 7.78 -21.71
CA VAL A 96 10.15 7.26 -22.88
C VAL A 96 11.16 6.75 -23.89
N THR A 97 11.03 5.48 -24.28
CA THR A 97 11.93 4.84 -25.25
C THR A 97 11.46 5.03 -26.69
N ASN A 98 10.15 5.24 -26.90
CA ASN A 98 9.58 5.51 -28.21
C ASN A 98 8.35 6.44 -28.11
N ALA A 99 8.57 7.74 -28.29
CA ALA A 99 7.54 8.76 -28.12
C ALA A 99 6.39 8.64 -29.13
N THR A 100 6.70 8.37 -30.40
CA THR A 100 5.69 8.28 -31.46
C THR A 100 4.69 7.16 -31.20
N TYR A 101 5.19 5.95 -30.88
CA TYR A 101 4.32 4.80 -30.60
C TYR A 101 3.61 4.90 -29.25
N LEU A 102 4.23 5.55 -28.26
CA LEU A 102 3.57 5.83 -26.99
C LEU A 102 2.35 6.74 -27.21
N VAL A 103 2.52 7.85 -27.93
CA VAL A 103 1.43 8.79 -28.23
C VAL A 103 0.34 8.14 -29.08
N SER A 104 0.69 7.33 -30.09
CA SER A 104 -0.32 6.63 -30.90
C SER A 104 -1.14 5.62 -30.10
N ASN A 105 -0.51 4.91 -29.16
CA ASN A 105 -1.19 3.92 -28.34
C ASN A 105 -2.09 4.56 -27.28
N ILE A 106 -1.66 5.66 -26.67
CA ILE A 106 -2.50 6.44 -25.74
C ILE A 106 -3.70 7.02 -26.49
N ARG A 107 -3.50 7.60 -27.68
CA ARG A 107 -4.62 8.14 -28.49
C ARG A 107 -5.63 7.08 -28.93
N SER A 108 -5.22 5.81 -28.99
CA SER A 108 -6.10 4.69 -29.32
C SER A 108 -6.62 3.95 -28.08
N ASN A 109 -6.43 4.49 -26.87
CA ASN A 109 -6.78 3.87 -25.57
C ASN A 109 -6.25 2.43 -25.45
N ASN A 110 -5.08 2.16 -26.03
CA ASN A 110 -4.45 0.85 -26.09
C ASN A 110 -3.03 0.91 -25.54
N TYR A 111 -2.86 1.64 -24.44
CA TYR A 111 -1.62 1.63 -23.69
C TYR A 111 -1.87 1.16 -22.27
N SER A 112 -0.97 0.34 -21.73
CA SER A 112 -1.08 -0.12 -20.35
C SER A 112 0.18 0.26 -19.60
N ILE A 113 -0.01 0.76 -18.39
CA ILE A 113 1.06 1.05 -17.46
C ILE A 113 0.85 0.21 -16.21
N CYS A 114 1.94 -0.35 -15.71
CA CYS A 114 2.03 -0.96 -14.41
C CYS A 114 2.79 -0.02 -13.46
N ILE A 115 2.21 0.27 -12.31
CA ILE A 115 2.82 1.06 -11.25
C ILE A 115 2.92 0.16 -10.03
N GLU A 116 4.13 0.01 -9.51
CA GLU A 116 4.40 -0.69 -8.25
C GLU A 116 4.72 0.34 -7.18
N LEU A 117 3.90 0.35 -6.13
CA LEU A 117 4.00 1.31 -5.05
C LEU A 117 4.05 0.63 -3.68
N GLY A 118 4.70 1.27 -2.73
CA GLY A 118 4.83 0.86 -1.35
C GLY A 118 4.13 1.84 -0.42
N ILE A 119 3.28 1.33 0.45
CA ILE A 119 2.61 2.07 1.51
C ILE A 119 2.71 1.27 2.80
N PHE A 120 3.16 1.88 3.91
CA PHE A 120 3.24 1.20 5.21
C PHE A 120 3.84 -0.22 5.16
N ASN A 121 4.99 -0.37 4.52
CA ASN A 121 5.69 -1.66 4.39
C ASN A 121 4.88 -2.74 3.65
N THR A 122 3.84 -2.34 2.90
CA THR A 122 3.04 -3.17 2.02
C THR A 122 3.26 -2.74 0.58
N ASN A 123 3.48 -3.68 -0.33
CA ASN A 123 3.63 -3.40 -1.76
C ASN A 123 2.30 -3.65 -2.49
N ILE A 124 1.92 -2.73 -3.36
CA ILE A 124 0.69 -2.75 -4.15
C ILE A 124 1.10 -2.56 -5.61
N SER A 125 0.62 -3.46 -6.48
CA SER A 125 0.80 -3.34 -7.92
C SER A 125 -0.52 -2.96 -8.58
N ILE A 126 -0.52 -1.87 -9.32
CA ILE A 126 -1.68 -1.33 -10.03
C ILE A 126 -1.42 -1.38 -11.52
N LYS A 127 -2.32 -2.01 -12.28
CA LYS A 127 -2.32 -1.98 -13.73
C LYS A 127 -3.46 -1.09 -14.22
N GLN A 128 -3.12 -0.06 -15.00
CA GLN A 128 -4.08 0.84 -15.60
C GLN A 128 -3.96 0.83 -17.12
N VAL A 129 -5.10 0.80 -17.81
CA VAL A 129 -5.18 1.02 -19.25
C VAL A 129 -5.49 2.49 -19.49
N ILE A 130 -4.69 3.14 -20.32
CA ILE A 130 -4.77 4.55 -20.71
C ILE A 130 -4.67 4.73 -22.22
#